data_AF-A0A4P9UTM6-F1
#
_entry.id   AF-A0A4P9UTM6-F1
#
_cell.length_a   1.000
_cell.length_b   1.000
_cell.length_c   1.000
_cell.angle_alpha   90.00
_cell.angle_beta   90.00
_cell.angle_gamma   90.00
#
_symmetry.space_group_name_H-M   'P 1'
#
loop_
_entity.id
_entity.type
_entity.pdbx_description
1 polymer ?
#
loop_
_entity_poly.entity_id
_entity_poly.type
_entity_poly.pdbx_seq_one_letter_code
_entity_poly.pdbx_strand_id
1 'polypeptide(L)'
;MLQKPERHAALDSLNKIRQMTWNQVYRDSGIKWEKIISVNPPTGIDAIYSLRITQARRATAYCDGDFIRLLTIAPDHDNTYGKK
;
A
#
# COMPACT_ATOMS: atom_id res chain seq x y z
N MET A 1 -4.42 12.58 -12.92
CA MET A 1 -5.85 12.22 -12.76
C MET A 1 -5.96 10.70 -12.81
N LEU A 2 -6.60 10.03 -11.84
CA LEU A 2 -6.92 8.60 -11.98
C LEU A 2 -8.02 8.42 -13.02
N GLN A 3 -7.83 7.49 -13.95
CA GLN A 3 -8.87 7.17 -14.94
C GLN A 3 -10.02 6.42 -14.25
N LYS A 4 -11.24 6.50 -14.83
CA LYS A 4 -12.45 5.89 -14.23
C LYS A 4 -12.26 4.42 -13.81
N PRO A 5 -11.66 3.50 -14.60
CA PRO A 5 -11.45 2.11 -14.17
C PRO A 5 -10.44 2.00 -13.01
N GLU A 6 -9.35 2.77 -13.02
CA GLU A 6 -8.35 2.74 -11.94
C GLU A 6 -8.91 3.20 -10.60
N ARG A 7 -9.85 4.15 -10.63
CA ARG A 7 -10.51 4.63 -9.42
C ARG A 7 -11.33 3.52 -8.76
N HIS A 8 -12.08 2.76 -9.53
CA HIS A 8 -12.87 1.64 -9.00
C HIS A 8 -11.96 0.55 -8.44
N ALA A 9 -10.92 0.17 -9.18
CA ALA A 9 -9.93 -0.80 -8.70
C ALA A 9 -9.26 -0.38 -7.38
N ALA A 10 -8.94 0.91 -7.24
CA ALA A 10 -8.38 1.42 -5.98
C ALA A 10 -9.38 1.33 -4.82
N LEU A 11 -10.64 1.70 -5.06
CA LEU A 11 -11.70 1.59 -4.05
C LEU A 11 -11.98 0.13 -3.66
N ASP A 12 -12.00 -0.78 -4.63
CA ASP A 12 -12.22 -2.21 -4.40
C ASP A 12 -11.09 -2.81 -3.55
N SER A 13 -9.83 -2.46 -3.85
CA SER A 13 -8.69 -2.87 -3.04
C SER A 13 -8.77 -2.33 -1.61
N LEU A 14 -9.13 -1.06 -1.42
CA LEU A 14 -9.30 -0.48 -0.09
C LEU A 14 -10.45 -1.15 0.68
N ASN A 15 -11.57 -1.43 0.00
CA ASN A 15 -12.70 -2.16 0.58
C ASN A 15 -12.31 -3.58 1.00
N LYS A 16 -11.50 -4.27 0.19
CA LYS A 16 -10.95 -5.58 0.51
C LYS A 16 -10.05 -5.51 1.75
N ILE A 17 -9.06 -4.62 1.77
CA ILE A 17 -8.11 -4.46 2.89
C ILE A 17 -8.86 -4.16 4.20
N ARG A 18 -9.89 -3.30 4.16
CA ARG A 18 -10.72 -2.95 5.32
C ARG A 18 -11.41 -4.16 5.96
N GLN A 19 -11.67 -5.22 5.20
CA GLN A 19 -12.36 -6.43 5.67
C GLN A 19 -11.39 -7.55 6.09
N MET A 20 -10.08 -7.33 5.93
CA MET A 20 -9.06 -8.33 6.21
C MET A 20 -8.55 -8.22 7.65
N THR A 21 -8.28 -9.38 8.23
CA THR A 21 -7.47 -9.49 9.45
C THR A 21 -6.00 -9.22 9.14
N TRP A 22 -5.20 -8.84 10.13
CA TRP A 22 -3.75 -8.67 9.98
C TRP A 22 -3.05 -9.89 9.38
N ASN A 23 -3.43 -11.10 9.82
CA ASN A 23 -2.89 -12.34 9.25
C ASN A 23 -3.17 -12.50 7.75
N GLN A 24 -4.34 -12.06 7.29
CA GLN A 24 -4.65 -12.06 5.86
C GLN A 24 -3.86 -10.97 5.13
N VAL A 25 -3.72 -9.77 5.72
CA VAL A 25 -2.93 -8.68 5.11
C VAL A 25 -1.47 -9.12 4.88
N TYR A 26 -0.84 -9.74 5.88
CA TYR A 26 0.54 -10.21 5.77
C TYR A 26 0.75 -11.35 4.79
N ARG A 27 -0.29 -12.16 4.52
CA ARG A 27 -0.21 -13.33 3.62
C ARG A 27 -0.71 -13.05 2.21
N ASP A 28 -1.38 -11.93 1.97
CA ASP A 28 -1.93 -11.58 0.67
C ASP A 28 -0.82 -11.17 -0.30
N SER A 29 -0.64 -11.98 -1.34
CA SER A 29 0.39 -11.77 -2.37
C SER A 29 0.08 -10.57 -3.29
N GLY A 30 -1.17 -10.12 -3.33
CA GLY A 30 -1.60 -8.99 -4.15
C GLY A 30 -1.27 -7.64 -3.51
N ILE A 31 -1.46 -7.52 -2.19
CA ILE A 31 -1.20 -6.30 -1.42
C ILE A 31 0.30 -5.99 -1.36
N LYS A 32 1.17 -7.00 -1.39
CA LYS A 32 2.63 -6.82 -1.23
C LYS A 32 2.97 -5.95 -0.02
N TRP A 33 2.50 -6.36 1.15
CA TRP A 33 2.73 -5.64 2.40
C TRP A 33 4.22 -5.74 2.81
N GLU A 34 4.97 -4.65 2.63
CA GLU A 34 6.43 -4.63 2.79
C GLU A 34 6.86 -3.54 3.77
N LYS A 35 7.71 -3.88 4.75
CA LYS A 35 8.27 -2.89 5.67
C LYS A 35 9.33 -2.03 4.96
N ILE A 36 9.21 -0.71 5.04
CA ILE A 36 10.22 0.23 4.55
C ILE A 36 11.28 0.40 5.65
N ILE A 37 12.49 -0.08 5.39
CA ILE A 37 13.62 -0.01 6.33
C ILE A 37 14.51 1.23 6.14
N SER A 38 14.40 1.91 5.01
CA SER A 38 15.24 3.06 4.65
C SER A 38 14.76 4.39 5.24
N VAL A 39 13.62 4.39 5.95
CA VAL A 39 13.00 5.58 6.54
C VAL A 39 12.84 5.36 8.03
N ASN A 40 13.36 6.29 8.82
CA ASN A 40 13.09 6.33 10.25
C ASN A 40 11.65 6.83 10.46
N PRO A 41 10.78 6.06 11.12
CA PRO A 41 9.44 6.52 11.40
C PRO A 41 9.46 7.67 12.42
N PRO A 42 8.49 8.60 12.37
CA PRO A 42 8.31 9.60 13.40
C PRO A 42 8.03 8.98 14.78
N THR A 43 8.26 9.74 15.85
CA THR A 43 7.94 9.30 17.22
C THR A 43 6.48 8.87 17.35
N GLY A 44 6.26 7.70 17.93
CA GLY A 44 4.92 7.10 18.08
C GLY A 44 4.47 6.23 16.90
N ILE A 45 5.33 6.03 15.89
CA ILE A 45 5.08 5.11 14.77
C ILE A 45 6.18 4.05 14.76
N ASP A 46 5.80 2.77 14.83
CA ASP A 46 6.77 1.67 14.90
C ASP A 46 7.48 1.40 13.56
N ALA A 47 6.74 1.57 12.46
CA ALA A 47 7.23 1.26 11.13
C ALA A 47 6.38 1.93 10.06
N ILE A 48 7.02 2.27 8.95
CA ILE A 48 6.34 2.60 7.70
C ILE A 48 6.36 1.37 6.80
N TYR A 49 5.23 1.12 6.15
CA TYR A 49 5.01 0.02 5.22
C TYR A 49 4.67 0.56 3.85
N SER A 50 4.91 -0.26 2.85
CA SER A 50 4.47 -0.07 1.48
C SER A 50 3.47 -1.15 1.10
N LEU A 51 2.43 -0.77 0.37
CA LEU A 51 1.44 -1.71 -0.15
C LEU A 51 0.95 -1.30 -1.54
N ARG A 52 0.63 -2.30 -2.36
CA ARG A 52 0.03 -2.15 -3.67
C ARG A 52 -1.48 -1.99 -3.53
N ILE A 53 -2.00 -0.87 -4.02
CA ILE A 53 -3.45 -0.60 -4.08
C ILE A 53 -3.99 -1.02 -5.45
N THR A 54 -3.25 -0.72 -6.52
CA THR A 54 -3.53 -1.21 -7.88
C THR A 54 -2.23 -1.52 -8.59
N GLN A 55 -2.29 -2.05 -9.81
CA GLN A 55 -1.07 -2.34 -10.55
C GLN A 55 -0.16 -1.13 -10.76
N ALA A 56 -0.77 0.06 -10.91
CA ALA A 56 -0.08 1.31 -11.18
C ALA A 56 0.03 2.22 -9.94
N ARG A 57 -0.37 1.76 -8.75
CA ARG A 57 -0.42 2.60 -7.54
C ARG A 57 0.10 1.87 -6.31
N ARG A 58 1.04 2.53 -5.64
CA ARG A 58 1.58 2.11 -4.35
C ARG A 58 1.25 3.14 -3.28
N ALA A 59 0.90 2.65 -2.10
CA ALA A 59 0.67 3.48 -0.93
C ALA A 59 1.77 3.25 0.10
N THR A 60 2.03 4.28 0.91
CA THR A 60 2.74 4.11 2.17
C THR A 60 1.76 4.19 3.33
N ALA A 61 2.00 3.43 4.39
CA ALA A 61 1.10 3.34 5.52
C ALA A 61 1.83 3.01 6.81
N TYR A 62 1.16 3.20 7.94
CA TYR A 62 1.58 2.63 9.22
C TYR A 62 0.38 2.01 9.94
N CYS A 63 0.68 1.11 10.88
CA CYS A 63 -0.33 0.51 11.74
C CYS A 63 -0.52 1.39 12.98
N ASP A 64 -1.77 1.68 13.31
CA ASP A 64 -2.16 2.38 14.54
C ASP A 64 -3.24 1.55 15.23
N GLY A 65 -2.82 0.67 16.14
CA GLY A 65 -3.68 -0.36 16.73
C GLY A 65 -4.29 -1.27 15.65
N ASP A 66 -5.61 -1.25 15.55
CA ASP A 66 -6.38 -2.05 14.58
C ASP A 66 -6.55 -1.36 13.22
N PHE A 67 -5.97 -0.17 13.03
CA PHE A 67 -6.14 0.62 11.82
C PHE A 67 -4.88 0.66 10.97
N ILE A 68 -5.08 0.65 9.64
CA ILE A 68 -4.05 1.00 8.66
C ILE A 68 -4.26 2.46 8.29
N ARG A 69 -3.26 3.31 8.58
CA ARG A 69 -3.28 4.73 8.20
C ARG A 69 -2.43 4.94 6.96
N LEU A 70 -3.09 5.25 5.85
CA LEU A 70 -2.44 5.59 4.59
C LEU A 70 -1.86 7.01 4.67
N LEU A 71 -0.58 7.14 4.35
CA LEU A 71 0.14 8.42 4.33
C LEU A 71 0.17 9.02 2.92
N THR A 72 0.44 8.16 1.92
CA THR A 72 0.54 8.58 0.52
C THR A 72 -0.06 7.53 -0.40
N ILE A 73 -0.56 7.97 -1.56
CA ILE A 73 -0.89 7.10 -2.70
C ILE A 73 -0.20 7.70 -3.92
N ALA A 74 0.85 7.03 -4.39
CA ALA A 74 1.69 7.48 -5.50
C ALA A 74 1.57 6.52 -6.70
N PRO A 75 1.88 6.97 -7.92
CA PRO A 75 2.18 6.06 -9.02
C PRO A 75 3.20 5.01 -8.58
N ASP A 76 2.92 3.74 -8.83
CA ASP A 76 3.91 2.68 -8.66
C ASP A 76 4.87 2.79 -9.86
N HIS A 77 6.10 3.22 -9.61
CA HIS A 77 7.11 3.33 -10.65
C HIS A 77 7.64 1.93 -10.97
N ASP A 78 6.88 1.17 -11.76
CA ASP A 78 7.37 -0.07 -12.39
C ASP A 78 8.29 0.24 -13.59
N ASN A 79 9.15 1.26 -13.44
CA ASN A 79 10.13 1.71 -14.44
C ASN A 79 11.57 1.37 -14.01
N THR A 80 11.74 0.28 -13.25
CA THR A 80 13.08 -0.29 -12.99
C THR A 80 13.44 -1.43 -13.94
N TYR A 81 12.85 -1.44 -15.14
CA TYR A 81 13.50 -2.00 -16.31
C TYR A 81 13.45 -0.98 -17.44
N GLY A 82 14.57 -0.27 -17.58
CA GLY A 82 14.90 0.39 -18.83
C GLY A 82 14.78 -0.63 -19.96
N LYS A 83 14.06 -0.22 -21.00
CA LYS A 83 14.03 -0.86 -22.31
C LYS A 83 15.42 -1.38 -22.68
N LYS A 84 15.53 -2.67 -23.01
CA LYS A 84 16.53 -3.12 -23.99
C LYS A 84 15.85 -3.14 -25.35
#